data_AF-A0A5E4R4H7-F1
#
_entry.id   AF-A0A5E4R4H7-F1
#
_cell.length_a   1.000
_cell.length_b   1.000
_cell.length_c   1.000
_cell.angle_alpha   90.00
_cell.angle_beta   90.00
_cell.angle_gamma   90.00
#
_symmetry.space_group_name_H-M   'P 1'
#
loop_
_entity.id
_entity.type
_entity.pdbx_description
1 polymer ?
#
loop_
_entity_poly.entity_id
_entity_poly.type
_entity_poly.pdbx_seq_one_letter_code
_entity_poly.pdbx_strand_id
1 'polypeptide(L)'
;MSTSAEIRKTFIEFFTQKQGHKHVKSSSVVPLCDPTVPFVNAGMNQFKGVFLGIIEPPCARAVNSQKCVRVGGKHNDLDLVGVDGHHHTFFEMLGNWSFGSYYKKEACEMAWDLLLGPYRLKAENLLVTYFAGDPVIGLTEDRECRDIWKSIGFCHIPLTGPESPLGVSTNIPLVF
;
A
#
# COMPACT_ATOMS: atom_id res chain seq x y z
N MET A 1 -13.47 -0.40 -20.45
CA MET A 1 -13.24 0.13 -19.09
C MET A 1 -13.28 -1.07 -18.16
N SER A 2 -12.26 -1.30 -17.33
CA SER A 2 -12.26 -2.46 -16.43
C SER A 2 -13.24 -2.24 -15.28
N THR A 3 -13.96 -3.29 -14.88
CA THR A 3 -14.82 -3.25 -13.70
C THR A 3 -13.99 -3.30 -12.40
N SER A 4 -14.56 -2.89 -11.28
CA SER A 4 -13.90 -3.00 -9.96
C SER A 4 -13.55 -4.46 -9.62
N ALA A 5 -14.39 -5.41 -10.05
CA ALA A 5 -14.13 -6.84 -9.89
C ALA A 5 -12.89 -7.28 -10.69
N GLU A 6 -12.76 -6.82 -11.94
CA GLU A 6 -11.60 -7.12 -12.79
C GLU A 6 -10.31 -6.49 -12.26
N ILE A 7 -10.35 -5.25 -11.77
CA ILE A 7 -9.18 -4.58 -11.17
C ILE A 7 -8.68 -5.38 -9.97
N ARG A 8 -9.58 -5.72 -9.03
CA ARG A 8 -9.25 -6.55 -7.87
C ARG A 8 -8.71 -7.92 -8.27
N LYS A 9 -9.35 -8.59 -9.24
CA LYS A 9 -8.89 -9.88 -9.76
C LYS A 9 -7.48 -9.77 -10.34
N THR A 10 -7.22 -8.73 -11.14
CA THR A 10 -5.91 -8.45 -11.75
C THR A 10 -4.82 -8.27 -10.69
N PHE A 11 -5.09 -7.54 -9.61
CA PHE A 11 -4.15 -7.39 -8.49
C PHE A 11 -3.78 -8.74 -7.87
N ILE A 12 -4.79 -9.54 -7.51
CA ILE A 12 -4.57 -10.85 -6.88
C ILE A 12 -3.84 -11.81 -7.83
N GLU A 13 -4.24 -11.86 -9.10
CA GLU A 13 -3.60 -12.70 -10.11
C GLU A 13 -2.15 -12.29 -10.39
N PHE A 14 -1.85 -10.99 -10.43
CA PHE A 14 -0.48 -10.50 -10.59
C PHE A 14 0.44 -11.05 -9.50
N PHE A 15 0.08 -10.90 -8.23
CA PHE A 15 0.91 -11.36 -7.13
C PHE A 15 0.93 -12.87 -6.96
N THR A 16 -0.20 -13.55 -7.16
CA THR A 16 -0.27 -15.02 -7.03
C THR A 16 0.44 -15.74 -8.17
N GLN A 17 0.28 -15.29 -9.41
CA GLN A 17 0.81 -15.98 -10.58
C GLN A 17 2.23 -15.56 -10.93
N LYS A 18 2.60 -14.29 -10.74
CA LYS A 18 3.93 -13.77 -11.14
C LYS A 18 4.92 -13.65 -9.99
N GLN A 19 4.45 -13.39 -8.77
CA GLN A 19 5.32 -13.00 -7.65
C GLN A 19 5.40 -14.04 -6.51
N GLY A 20 4.63 -15.13 -6.62
CA GLY A 20 4.64 -16.25 -5.68
C GLY A 20 3.94 -15.96 -4.35
N HIS A 21 3.08 -14.94 -4.29
CA HIS A 21 2.29 -14.65 -3.09
C HIS A 21 1.14 -15.64 -2.95
N LYS A 22 0.81 -16.02 -1.71
CA LYS A 22 -0.39 -16.80 -1.40
C LYS A 22 -1.56 -15.85 -1.18
N HIS A 23 -2.70 -16.13 -1.80
CA HIS A 23 -3.92 -15.38 -1.52
C HIS A 23 -4.43 -15.74 -0.11
N VAL A 24 -4.56 -14.73 0.76
CA VAL A 24 -5.08 -14.89 2.14
C VAL A 24 -6.41 -14.16 2.26
N LYS A 25 -7.48 -14.85 2.65
CA LYS A 25 -8.81 -14.23 2.74
C LYS A 25 -8.80 -13.01 3.66
N SER A 26 -9.55 -11.97 3.29
CA SER A 26 -9.78 -10.81 4.16
C SER A 26 -10.42 -11.21 5.50
N SER A 27 -9.90 -10.65 6.59
CA SER A 27 -10.47 -10.80 7.92
C SER A 27 -11.84 -10.11 8.04
N SER A 28 -12.52 -10.37 9.15
CA SER A 28 -13.68 -9.57 9.57
C SER A 28 -13.30 -8.09 9.72
N VAL A 29 -14.26 -7.20 9.50
CA VAL A 29 -14.12 -5.76 9.80
C VAL A 29 -14.11 -5.50 11.31
N VAL A 30 -14.70 -6.40 12.09
CA VAL A 30 -14.60 -6.41 13.55
C VAL A 30 -13.35 -7.23 13.93
N PRO A 31 -12.35 -6.63 14.59
CA PRO A 31 -11.14 -7.34 14.99
C PRO A 31 -11.47 -8.46 15.97
N LEU A 32 -10.93 -9.66 15.75
CA LEU A 32 -11.17 -10.81 16.61
C LEU A 32 -10.32 -10.80 17.89
N CYS A 33 -9.12 -10.20 17.83
CA CYS A 33 -8.10 -10.32 18.88
C CYS A 33 -7.34 -9.01 19.17
N ASP A 34 -7.93 -7.85 18.87
CA ASP A 34 -7.32 -6.56 19.17
C ASP A 34 -8.36 -5.58 19.73
N PRO A 35 -8.43 -5.39 21.06
CA PRO A 35 -9.38 -4.48 21.68
C PRO A 35 -8.99 -3.01 21.51
N THR A 36 -7.80 -2.71 21.00
CA THR A 36 -7.30 -1.32 20.86
C THR A 36 -7.78 -0.64 19.58
N VAL A 37 -8.31 -1.42 18.63
CA VAL A 37 -8.80 -0.91 17.35
C VAL A 37 -10.29 -1.27 17.24
N PRO A 38 -11.19 -0.31 17.00
CA PRO A 38 -12.62 -0.59 16.91
C PRO A 38 -12.99 -1.36 15.62
N PHE A 39 -12.31 -1.06 14.51
CA PHE A 39 -12.50 -1.72 13.23
C PHE A 39 -11.18 -1.93 12.50
N VAL A 40 -11.10 -2.99 11.68
CA VAL A 40 -9.97 -3.18 10.77
C VAL A 40 -9.90 -2.03 9.78
N ASN A 41 -8.85 -1.22 9.87
CA ASN A 41 -8.64 -0.02 9.07
C ASN A 41 -7.61 -0.22 7.95
N ALA A 42 -6.89 -1.34 7.96
CA ALA A 42 -5.89 -1.71 6.95
C ALA A 42 -5.78 -3.23 6.76
N GLY A 43 -5.20 -3.66 5.63
CA GLY A 43 -4.92 -5.07 5.36
C GLY A 43 -3.93 -5.72 6.34
N MET A 44 -3.05 -4.92 6.95
CA MET A 44 -2.01 -5.41 7.87
C MET A 44 -2.52 -5.87 9.23
N ASN A 45 -3.72 -5.44 9.67
CA ASN A 45 -4.19 -5.69 11.04
C ASN A 45 -4.21 -7.19 11.40
N GLN A 46 -4.63 -8.06 10.47
CA GLN A 46 -4.67 -9.50 10.69
C GLN A 46 -3.27 -10.15 10.78
N PHE A 47 -2.23 -9.44 10.31
CA PHE A 47 -0.83 -9.88 10.35
C PHE A 47 -0.02 -9.21 11.47
N LYS A 48 -0.65 -8.38 12.32
CA LYS A 48 0.03 -7.69 13.43
C LYS A 48 0.82 -8.65 14.32
N GLY A 49 0.24 -9.81 14.68
CA GLY A 49 0.93 -10.83 15.47
C GLY A 49 2.15 -11.43 14.77
N VAL A 50 2.13 -11.51 13.44
CA VAL A 50 3.25 -11.98 12.62
C VAL A 50 4.38 -10.96 12.62
N PHE A 51 4.07 -9.67 12.40
CA PHE A 51 5.07 -8.61 12.43
C PHE A 51 5.72 -8.41 13.80
N LEU A 52 4.98 -8.70 14.88
CA LEU A 52 5.50 -8.65 16.25
C LEU A 52 6.27 -9.94 16.65
N GLY A 53 6.37 -10.94 15.78
CA GLY A 53 7.01 -12.22 16.08
C GLY A 53 6.28 -13.07 17.13
N ILE A 54 4.99 -12.80 17.37
CA ILE A 54 4.15 -13.52 18.34
C ILE A 54 3.55 -14.77 17.69
N ILE A 55 3.28 -14.73 16.39
CA ILE A 55 2.63 -15.79 15.62
C ILE A 55 3.47 -16.05 14.36
N GLU A 56 3.65 -17.32 13.99
CA GLU A 56 4.30 -17.69 12.74
C GLU A 56 3.50 -17.21 11.51
N PRO A 57 4.19 -16.76 10.44
CA PRO A 57 3.52 -16.34 9.22
C PRO A 57 2.77 -17.51 8.56
N PRO A 58 1.56 -17.31 8.01
CA PRO A 58 0.80 -18.36 7.32
C PRO A 58 1.41 -18.79 5.98
N CYS A 59 2.37 -18.00 5.48
CA CYS A 59 3.14 -18.16 4.25
C CYS A 59 4.23 -17.08 4.21
N ALA A 60 5.29 -17.23 3.41
CA ALA A 60 6.35 -16.22 3.30
C ALA A 60 5.91 -14.92 2.60
N ARG A 61 4.93 -15.01 1.70
CA ARG A 61 4.41 -13.90 0.88
C ARG A 61 2.89 -13.99 0.82
N ALA A 62 2.17 -12.93 1.14
CA ALA A 62 0.70 -12.92 1.14
C ALA A 62 0.12 -11.79 0.29
N VAL A 63 -1.04 -11.99 -0.33
CA VAL A 63 -1.78 -10.94 -1.06
C VAL A 63 -3.27 -11.04 -0.77
N ASN A 64 -3.99 -9.92 -0.67
CA ASN A 64 -5.45 -9.91 -0.57
C ASN A 64 -6.12 -8.57 -0.93
N SER A 65 -7.46 -8.57 -0.84
CA SER A 65 -8.31 -7.38 -0.80
C SER A 65 -9.01 -7.31 0.56
N GLN A 66 -8.53 -6.46 1.48
CA GLN A 66 -9.09 -6.33 2.82
C GLN A 66 -10.24 -5.32 2.86
N LYS A 67 -11.37 -5.75 3.44
CA LYS A 67 -12.46 -4.85 3.84
C LYS A 67 -12.00 -3.96 4.99
N CYS A 68 -11.98 -2.65 4.77
CA CYS A 68 -11.50 -1.67 5.74
C CYS A 68 -12.62 -0.72 6.14
N VAL A 69 -12.61 -0.29 7.40
CA VAL A 69 -13.49 0.75 7.92
C VAL A 69 -12.63 1.82 8.61
N ARG A 70 -12.85 3.09 8.24
CA ARG A 70 -12.19 4.26 8.84
C ARG A 70 -13.22 5.22 9.42
N VAL A 71 -13.71 4.86 10.60
CA VAL A 71 -14.63 5.68 11.38
C VAL A 71 -14.11 5.76 12.83
N GLY A 72 -13.81 6.97 13.27
CA GLY A 72 -13.22 7.25 14.58
C GLY A 72 -11.73 6.90 14.73
N GLY A 73 -11.15 7.30 15.86
CA GLY A 73 -9.72 7.07 16.17
C GLY A 73 -8.75 7.93 15.35
N LYS A 74 -7.48 7.49 15.25
CA LYS A 74 -6.41 8.21 14.52
C LYS A 74 -6.56 8.14 12.98
N HIS A 75 -7.36 7.20 12.47
CA HIS A 75 -7.62 7.02 11.05
C HIS A 75 -9.12 7.16 10.82
N ASN A 76 -9.60 8.40 10.91
CA ASN A 76 -11.00 8.76 10.83
C ASN A 76 -11.24 9.66 9.62
N ASP A 77 -11.95 9.13 8.63
CA ASP A 77 -12.26 9.90 7.41
C ASP A 77 -13.68 10.49 7.47
N LEU A 78 -14.44 10.26 8.56
CA LEU A 78 -15.88 10.51 8.65
C LEU A 78 -16.31 11.94 8.28
N ASP A 79 -15.54 12.95 8.71
CA ASP A 79 -15.87 14.35 8.47
C ASP A 79 -15.65 14.79 7.00
N LEU A 80 -14.88 14.01 6.23
CA LEU A 80 -14.58 14.27 4.81
C LEU A 80 -15.47 13.46 3.86
N VAL A 81 -16.13 12.41 4.35
CA VAL A 81 -16.99 11.57 3.52
C VAL A 81 -18.19 12.36 3.01
N GLY A 82 -18.34 12.40 1.68
CA GLY A 82 -19.38 13.17 1.01
C GLY A 82 -19.04 14.65 0.80
N VAL A 83 -17.90 15.11 1.32
CA VAL A 83 -17.34 16.44 1.03
C VAL A 83 -16.47 16.38 -0.23
N ASP A 84 -15.68 15.33 -0.39
CA ASP A 84 -14.90 15.07 -1.60
C ASP A 84 -15.24 13.73 -2.27
N GLY A 85 -14.61 13.48 -3.43
CA GLY A 85 -14.88 12.32 -4.28
C GLY A 85 -14.03 11.08 -3.98
N HIS A 86 -13.18 11.09 -2.94
CA HIS A 86 -12.21 10.00 -2.71
C HIS A 86 -12.16 9.46 -1.27
N HIS A 87 -12.73 10.16 -0.28
CA HIS A 87 -12.85 9.62 1.07
C HIS A 87 -14.08 8.72 1.24
N HIS A 88 -13.87 7.56 1.85
CA HIS A 88 -14.89 6.56 2.10
C HIS A 88 -14.80 6.04 3.53
N THR A 89 -15.94 5.78 4.16
CA THR A 89 -15.97 5.10 5.46
C THR A 89 -15.61 3.62 5.34
N PHE A 90 -16.15 2.95 4.32
CA PHE A 90 -15.89 1.55 3.99
C PHE A 90 -15.25 1.46 2.60
N PHE A 91 -14.14 0.74 2.50
CA PHE A 91 -13.43 0.55 1.24
C PHE A 91 -12.66 -0.77 1.23
N GLU A 92 -12.20 -1.16 0.04
CA GLU A 92 -11.29 -2.30 -0.14
C GLU A 92 -9.85 -1.83 -0.25
N MET A 93 -8.97 -2.41 0.56
CA MET A 93 -7.54 -2.19 0.51
C MET A 93 -6.87 -3.40 -0.13
N LEU A 94 -6.35 -3.22 -1.34
CA LEU A 94 -5.51 -4.21 -2.01
C LEU A 94 -4.11 -4.14 -1.40
N GLY A 95 -3.59 -5.27 -0.91
CA GLY A 95 -2.31 -5.32 -0.23
C GLY A 95 -1.51 -6.58 -0.53
N ASN A 96 -0.19 -6.43 -0.54
CA ASN A 96 0.79 -7.51 -0.62
C ASN A 96 1.79 -7.40 0.55
N TRP A 97 2.15 -8.53 1.14
CA TRP A 97 2.99 -8.61 2.33
C TRP A 97 4.15 -9.58 2.11
N SER A 98 5.28 -9.21 2.70
CA SER A 98 6.47 -10.05 2.86
C SER A 98 6.65 -10.37 4.34
N PHE A 99 6.86 -11.63 4.65
CA PHE A 99 7.22 -12.07 6.00
C PHE A 99 8.62 -12.68 5.95
N GLY A 100 9.64 -11.83 6.03
CA GLY A 100 11.04 -12.22 5.94
C GLY A 100 11.47 -12.74 4.56
N SER A 101 10.74 -12.42 3.48
CA SER A 101 11.02 -12.91 2.13
C SER A 101 11.72 -11.88 1.24
N TYR A 102 11.08 -10.74 1.02
CA TYR A 102 11.58 -9.60 0.25
C TYR A 102 11.44 -8.29 1.00
N TYR A 103 12.11 -7.24 0.50
CA TYR A 103 12.12 -5.91 1.11
C TYR A 103 11.94 -4.80 0.06
N LYS A 104 12.56 -3.63 0.25
CA LYS A 104 12.38 -2.43 -0.56
C LYS A 104 12.48 -2.63 -2.06
N LYS A 105 13.59 -3.21 -2.53
CA LYS A 105 13.87 -3.30 -3.97
C LYS A 105 12.77 -4.04 -4.72
N GLU A 106 12.52 -5.28 -4.32
CA GLU A 106 11.49 -6.13 -4.95
C GLU A 106 10.09 -5.52 -4.77
N ALA A 107 9.80 -4.89 -3.63
CA ALA A 107 8.50 -4.26 -3.42
C ALA A 107 8.25 -3.08 -4.39
N CYS A 108 9.25 -2.23 -4.60
CA CYS A 108 9.18 -1.13 -5.57
C CYS A 108 9.06 -1.65 -7.01
N GLU A 109 9.87 -2.65 -7.39
CA GLU A 109 9.84 -3.26 -8.72
C GLU A 109 8.47 -3.89 -9.02
N MET A 110 7.90 -4.65 -8.08
CA MET A 110 6.57 -5.23 -8.24
C MET A 110 5.46 -4.19 -8.37
N ALA A 111 5.52 -3.10 -7.58
CA ALA A 111 4.53 -2.03 -7.68
C ALA A 111 4.63 -1.31 -9.03
N TRP A 112 5.85 -1.04 -9.51
CA TRP A 112 6.09 -0.44 -10.83
C TRP A 112 5.54 -1.32 -11.96
N ASP A 113 5.87 -2.60 -11.95
CA ASP A 113 5.42 -3.58 -12.96
C ASP A 113 3.91 -3.76 -12.96
N LEU A 114 3.27 -3.74 -11.80
CA LEU A 114 1.81 -3.82 -11.67
C LEU A 114 1.11 -2.60 -12.30
N LEU A 115 1.61 -1.40 -12.01
CA LEU A 115 1.02 -0.15 -12.46
C LEU A 115 1.21 0.05 -13.97
N LEU A 116 2.41 -0.19 -14.51
CA LEU A 116 2.70 0.00 -15.93
C LEU A 116 2.29 -1.20 -16.80
N GLY A 117 2.33 -2.41 -16.26
CA GLY A 117 2.02 -3.63 -17.00
C GLY A 117 0.51 -3.91 -17.04
N PRO A 118 -0.04 -4.67 -16.08
CA PRO A 118 -1.47 -5.01 -16.06
C PRO A 118 -2.41 -3.80 -16.10
N TYR A 119 -2.11 -2.74 -15.34
CA TYR A 119 -2.97 -1.55 -15.29
C TYR A 119 -2.71 -0.53 -16.40
N ARG A 120 -1.60 -0.66 -17.13
CA ARG A 120 -1.26 0.18 -18.29
C ARG A 120 -1.30 1.68 -17.97
N LEU A 121 -0.96 2.06 -16.74
CA LEU A 121 -0.77 3.46 -16.39
C LEU A 121 0.45 4.00 -17.13
N LYS A 122 0.45 5.29 -17.42
CA LYS A 122 1.62 5.95 -18.03
C LYS A 122 2.59 6.36 -16.93
N ALA A 123 3.86 6.07 -17.11
CA ALA A 123 4.90 6.43 -16.14
C ALA A 123 4.95 7.93 -15.83
N GLU A 124 4.69 8.79 -16.83
CA GLU A 124 4.63 10.25 -16.71
C GLU A 124 3.54 10.76 -15.74
N ASN A 125 2.53 9.93 -15.44
CA ASN A 125 1.44 10.28 -14.52
C ASN A 125 1.70 9.82 -13.08
N LEU A 126 2.80 9.10 -12.84
CA LEU A 126 3.13 8.56 -11.53
C LEU A 126 4.04 9.54 -10.77
N LEU A 127 3.76 9.72 -9.50
CA LEU A 127 4.63 10.40 -8.55
C LEU A 127 5.00 9.41 -7.46
N VAL A 128 6.30 9.32 -7.14
CA VAL A 128 6.79 8.54 -5.99
C VAL A 128 7.38 9.48 -4.95
N THR A 129 7.21 9.12 -3.68
CA THR A 129 7.75 9.83 -2.53
C THR A 129 8.59 8.85 -1.70
N TYR A 130 9.49 9.37 -0.89
CA TYR A 130 10.29 8.59 0.06
C TYR A 130 10.48 9.40 1.35
N PHE A 131 10.86 8.72 2.44
CA PHE A 131 11.00 9.38 3.74
C PHE A 131 12.24 10.29 3.76
N ALA A 132 12.02 11.60 3.94
CA ALA A 132 13.08 12.61 3.97
C ALA A 132 13.92 12.60 5.25
N GLY A 133 13.53 11.81 6.25
CA GLY A 133 14.08 11.90 7.60
C GLY A 133 13.22 12.79 8.49
N ASP A 134 13.38 12.63 9.79
CA ASP A 134 12.80 13.51 10.81
C ASP A 134 13.85 13.78 11.90
N PRO A 135 14.44 14.98 11.93
CA PRO A 135 15.46 15.36 12.91
C PRO A 135 14.93 15.36 14.35
N VAL A 136 13.63 15.59 14.56
CA VAL A 136 13.02 15.71 15.91
C VAL A 136 13.04 14.37 16.62
N ILE A 137 12.78 13.29 15.88
CA ILE A 137 12.80 11.91 16.39
C ILE A 137 14.11 11.18 16.04
N GLY A 138 15.10 11.89 15.48
CA GLY A 138 16.43 11.37 15.21
C GLY A 138 16.48 10.33 14.07
N LEU A 139 15.51 10.32 13.16
CA LEU A 139 15.50 9.40 12.02
C LEU A 139 16.10 10.06 10.77
N THR A 140 17.00 9.34 10.11
CA THR A 140 17.65 9.81 8.89
C THR A 140 16.80 9.57 7.65
N GLU A 141 17.11 10.30 6.58
CA GLU A 141 16.56 10.10 5.23
C GLU A 141 16.66 8.63 4.78
N ASP A 142 15.59 8.10 4.19
CA ASP A 142 15.59 6.78 3.54
C ASP A 142 16.19 6.86 2.12
N ARG A 143 17.52 7.02 2.08
CA ARG A 143 18.29 7.10 0.83
C ARG A 143 18.20 5.82 -0.01
N GLU A 144 18.06 4.68 0.65
CA GLU A 144 17.92 3.39 0.00
C GLU A 144 16.67 3.37 -0.89
N CYS A 145 15.52 3.76 -0.36
CA CYS A 145 14.26 3.83 -1.12
C CYS A 145 14.38 4.78 -2.32
N ARG A 146 14.96 5.97 -2.11
CA ARG A 146 15.22 6.94 -3.18
C ARG A 146 16.06 6.35 -4.31
N ASP A 147 17.15 5.68 -3.97
CA ASP A 147 18.10 5.16 -4.94
C ASP A 147 17.53 3.94 -5.70
N ILE A 148 16.69 3.13 -5.04
CA ILE A 148 15.89 2.08 -5.69
C ILE A 148 14.96 2.68 -6.76
N TRP A 149 14.17 3.70 -6.42
CA TRP A 149 13.26 4.32 -7.40
C TRP A 149 14.01 4.92 -8.59
N LYS A 150 15.16 5.56 -8.36
CA LYS A 150 16.03 6.05 -9.44
C LYS A 150 16.51 4.90 -10.34
N SER A 151 16.85 3.76 -9.76
CA SER A 151 17.33 2.60 -10.53
C SER A 151 16.26 1.94 -11.40
N ILE A 152 14.98 2.01 -10.99
CA ILE A 152 13.83 1.46 -11.75
C ILE A 152 13.48 2.33 -12.98
N GLY A 153 14.11 3.50 -13.12
CA GLY A 153 13.89 4.41 -14.23
C GLY A 153 12.88 5.52 -13.93
N PHE A 154 12.53 5.72 -12.65
CA PHE A 154 11.77 6.90 -12.26
C PHE A 154 12.66 8.15 -12.36
N CYS A 155 12.41 9.00 -13.36
CA CYS A 155 13.08 10.29 -13.46
C CYS A 155 12.35 11.29 -12.58
N HIS A 156 13.03 11.81 -11.57
CA HIS A 156 12.48 12.83 -10.66
C HIS A 156 12.12 14.08 -11.47
N ILE A 157 10.84 14.41 -11.58
CA ILE A 157 10.42 15.77 -11.94
C ILE A 157 10.49 16.58 -10.63
N PRO A 158 11.34 17.61 -10.51
CA PRO A 158 11.40 18.43 -9.32
C PRO A 158 10.03 19.10 -9.09
N LEU A 159 9.46 18.95 -7.90
CA LEU A 159 8.32 19.77 -7.46
C LEU A 159 8.83 21.17 -7.09
N THR A 160 9.33 21.92 -8.06
CA THR A 160 9.73 23.32 -7.89
C THR A 160 9.02 24.17 -8.94
N GLY A 161 7.77 24.52 -8.66
CA GLY A 161 6.97 25.46 -9.44
C GLY A 161 5.58 25.66 -8.84
N PRO A 162 4.99 26.87 -8.89
CA PRO A 162 3.67 27.19 -8.32
C PRO A 162 2.49 26.51 -9.05
N GLU A 163 2.76 25.81 -10.16
CA GLU A 163 1.80 25.04 -10.92
C GLU A 163 2.23 23.56 -10.96
N SER A 164 2.05 22.84 -9.85
CA SER A 164 2.07 21.38 -9.94
C SER A 164 0.77 20.94 -10.63
N PRO A 165 0.82 20.26 -11.79
CA PRO A 165 -0.38 19.61 -12.31
C PRO A 165 -0.86 18.62 -11.25
N LEU A 166 -2.18 18.50 -11.08
CA LEU A 166 -2.84 17.52 -10.21
C LEU A 166 -2.43 16.10 -10.66
N GLY A 167 -1.25 15.67 -10.26
CA GLY A 167 -0.75 14.31 -10.44
C GLY A 167 -1.41 13.41 -9.41
N VAL A 168 -1.73 12.19 -9.81
CA VAL A 168 -2.16 11.15 -8.87
C VAL A 168 -0.96 10.82 -8.00
N SER A 169 -0.91 11.39 -6.79
CA SER A 169 0.05 10.97 -5.77
C SER A 169 -0.34 9.59 -5.29
N THR A 170 0.21 8.56 -5.94
CA THR A 170 0.21 7.22 -5.34
C THR A 170 1.36 7.21 -4.35
N ASN A 171 1.11 7.66 -3.12
CA ASN A 171 1.93 7.20 -2.01
C ASN A 171 1.79 5.67 -2.02
N ILE A 172 2.76 4.96 -2.58
CA ILE A 172 2.87 3.51 -2.42
C ILE A 172 3.41 3.37 -1.00
N PRO A 173 2.53 3.18 0.02
CA PRO A 173 3.00 3.09 1.38
C PRO A 173 3.65 1.72 1.48
N LEU A 174 4.97 1.70 1.30
CA LEU A 174 5.74 0.51 1.54
C LEU A 174 5.85 0.36 3.05
N VAL A 175 4.85 -0.30 3.64
CA VAL A 175 4.90 -0.73 5.04
C VAL A 175 5.77 -1.97 5.07
N PHE A 176 7.05 -1.77 5.35
CA PHE A 176 8.03 -2.81 5.59
C PHE A 176 7.97 -3.31 7.03
#